data_AF-A0A4Z1G7V2-F1
#
_entry.id   AF-A0A4Z1G7V2-F1
#
_cell.length_a   1.000
_cell.length_b   1.000
_cell.length_c   1.000
_cell.angle_alpha   90.00
_cell.angle_beta   90.00
_cell.angle_gamma   90.00
#
_symmetry.space_group_name_H-M   'P 1'
#
loop_
_entity.id
_entity.type
_entity.pdbx_description
1 polymer ?
#
loop_
_entity_poly.entity_id
_entity_poly.type
_entity_poly.pdbx_seq_one_letter_code
_entity_poly.pdbx_strand_id
1 'polypeptide(L)'
;MTQDFNWNLPGLNKREFTAYANLLALRNDGQVEPVSLGMELSDKNESTTDSDVISIDTSYCDQISDSGYHQLKTKFLDCLAELAANKKGGKHVACSSMMEGEENVTLWITRNGGFQIVDNIFFEKLSKRLSGLFHGKDLPNQIVEEVLWNEMLAYYEDRLEDTYIPNLRLSLKSCSTIFNNANNDKFTTARKELSVLQNQTFSRLKAGQRLIGRRGTLVTKAYDLRKSKVVEELLQTSPKSTKQTRKLWIDICFLGRLRVILEKFKEVSLKLPSFNNVTIIPVTGDRIPQKALKDALQLRETLNLLDLPTNTLTVETVIGPSWTVAKAKREYRKLQKQALNIHAEIK
;
A
#
# COMPACT_ATOMS: atom_id res chain seq x y z
N MET A 1 -7.05 16.76 17.93
CA MET A 1 -5.85 17.51 18.38
C MET A 1 -4.78 17.29 17.33
N THR A 2 -4.33 18.33 16.64
CA THR A 2 -3.16 18.27 15.77
C THR A 2 -1.92 18.18 16.67
N GLN A 3 -1.36 16.99 16.81
CA GLN A 3 -0.01 16.84 17.35
C GLN A 3 0.96 17.25 16.24
N ASP A 4 1.21 18.55 16.11
CA ASP A 4 2.27 19.03 15.24
C ASP A 4 3.61 18.79 15.94
N PHE A 5 4.51 18.10 15.25
CA PHE A 5 5.84 17.82 15.78
C PHE A 5 6.63 19.13 15.93
N ASN A 6 7.01 19.48 17.15
CA ASN A 6 7.70 20.73 17.45
C ASN A 6 9.22 20.57 17.28
N TRP A 7 9.75 21.07 16.17
CA TRP A 7 11.20 21.12 15.91
C TRP A 7 11.99 22.01 16.88
N ASN A 8 11.33 22.80 17.72
CA ASN A 8 11.99 23.68 18.70
C ASN A 8 12.28 22.98 20.04
N LEU A 9 12.05 21.67 20.16
CA LEU A 9 12.41 20.94 21.39
C LEU A 9 13.94 20.84 21.53
N PRO A 10 14.48 20.91 22.75
CA PRO A 10 15.92 20.80 23.00
C PRO A 10 16.48 19.48 22.43
N GLY A 11 17.60 19.56 21.71
CA GLY A 11 18.25 18.41 21.09
C GLY A 11 17.73 18.02 19.71
N LEU A 12 16.66 18.65 19.21
CA LEU A 12 16.19 18.46 17.84
C LEU A 12 16.81 19.49 16.90
N ASN A 13 17.51 19.03 15.88
CA ASN A 13 18.01 19.88 14.80
C ASN A 13 17.41 19.43 13.46
N LYS A 14 16.40 20.17 12.98
CA LYS A 14 15.73 19.90 11.70
C LYS A 14 16.70 19.83 10.52
N ARG A 15 17.75 20.67 10.56
CA ARG A 15 18.75 20.77 9.49
C ARG A 15 19.60 19.50 9.42
N GLU A 16 20.07 19.03 10.58
CA GLU A 16 20.87 17.80 10.69
C GLU A 16 20.02 16.56 10.37
N PHE A 17 18.82 16.46 10.94
CA PHE A 17 17.89 15.37 10.64
C PHE A 17 17.64 15.24 9.13
N THR A 18 17.36 16.36 8.46
CA THR A 18 17.12 16.34 7.01
C THR A 18 18.38 15.96 6.24
N ALA A 19 19.55 16.35 6.71
CA ALA A 19 20.82 16.00 6.08
C ALA A 19 21.11 14.50 6.18
N TYR A 20 20.91 13.91 7.35
CA TYR A 20 21.07 12.47 7.57
C TYR A 20 20.02 11.65 6.82
N ALA A 21 18.77 12.10 6.79
CA ALA A 21 17.71 11.45 6.00
C ALA A 21 18.05 11.42 4.50
N ASN A 22 18.58 12.52 3.95
CA ASN A 22 19.03 12.55 2.55
C ASN A 22 20.25 11.65 2.30
N LEU A 23 21.18 11.57 3.26
CA LEU A 23 22.34 10.67 3.15
C LEU A 23 21.92 9.20 3.19
N LEU A 24 20.97 8.86 4.06
CA LEU A 24 20.40 7.52 4.15
C LEU A 24 19.63 7.15 2.87
N ALA A 25 18.80 8.07 2.37
CA ALA A 25 18.11 7.89 1.10
C ALA A 25 19.10 7.68 -0.06
N LEU A 26 20.24 8.37 -0.06
CA LEU A 26 21.28 8.17 -1.06
C LEU A 26 21.95 6.79 -0.96
N ARG A 27 22.15 6.28 0.26
CA ARG A 27 22.71 4.95 0.53
C ARG A 27 21.75 3.83 0.11
N ASN A 28 20.45 4.02 0.33
CA ASN A 28 19.44 2.99 0.15
C ASN A 28 18.59 3.17 -1.13
N ASP A 29 19.04 3.99 -2.09
CA ASP A 29 18.30 4.33 -3.31
C ASP A 29 16.85 4.84 -3.06
N GLY A 30 16.65 5.54 -1.93
CA GLY A 30 15.37 6.08 -1.50
C GLY A 30 14.45 5.11 -0.77
N GLN A 31 14.92 3.89 -0.49
CA GLN A 31 14.17 2.89 0.29
C GLN A 31 14.50 2.96 1.78
N VAL A 32 13.48 2.84 2.63
CA VAL A 32 13.65 2.83 4.09
C VAL A 32 14.08 1.45 4.58
N GLU A 33 13.61 0.39 3.90
CA GLU A 33 13.94 -1.00 4.18
C GLU A 33 14.79 -1.57 3.03
N PRO A 34 15.66 -2.57 3.28
CA PRO A 34 16.33 -3.30 2.20
C PRO A 34 15.27 -3.89 1.26
N VAL A 35 15.54 -3.85 -0.06
CA VAL A 35 14.68 -4.47 -1.08
C VAL A 35 14.38 -5.90 -0.64
N SER A 36 13.16 -6.17 -0.19
CA SER A 36 12.65 -7.53 -0.05
C SER A 36 12.48 -8.07 -1.46
N LEU A 37 13.58 -8.59 -1.99
CA LEU A 37 13.70 -9.10 -3.34
C LEU A 37 13.06 -10.49 -3.35
N GLY A 38 11.73 -10.52 -3.49
CA GLY A 38 10.97 -11.74 -3.71
C GLY A 38 10.04 -12.11 -2.57
N MET A 39 8.81 -11.60 -2.63
CA MET A 39 7.60 -12.28 -2.18
C MET A 39 6.41 -11.43 -2.62
N GLU A 40 5.42 -11.86 -3.38
CA GLU A 40 5.22 -13.02 -4.24
C GLU A 40 3.93 -12.63 -5.00
N LEU A 41 3.92 -12.62 -6.34
CA LEU A 41 2.66 -12.64 -7.11
C LEU A 41 2.01 -14.05 -7.05
N SER A 42 2.21 -14.73 -5.94
CA SER A 42 1.85 -16.11 -5.70
C SER A 42 1.53 -16.21 -4.21
N ASP A 43 0.29 -15.87 -3.85
CA ASP A 43 -0.33 -16.30 -2.58
C ASP A 43 -0.45 -17.84 -2.63
N LYS A 44 0.69 -18.55 -2.62
CA LYS A 44 0.73 -20.00 -2.55
C LYS A 44 0.72 -20.41 -1.10
N ASN A 45 -0.47 -20.83 -0.71
CA ASN A 45 -0.78 -21.69 0.43
C ASN A 45 -0.67 -20.96 1.77
N GLU A 46 -1.77 -20.30 2.14
CA GLU A 46 -2.21 -20.30 3.54
C GLU A 46 -2.38 -21.77 3.97
N SER A 47 -1.30 -22.40 4.43
CA SER A 47 -1.43 -23.52 5.35
C SER A 47 -1.94 -22.93 6.65
N THR A 48 -3.15 -23.32 7.01
CA THR A 48 -3.67 -23.27 8.37
C THR A 48 -2.79 -24.19 9.23
N THR A 49 -1.63 -23.68 9.62
CA THR A 49 -0.85 -24.22 10.72
C THR A 49 -0.81 -23.13 11.76
N ASP A 50 -1.64 -23.33 12.80
CA ASP A 50 -1.40 -22.80 14.12
C ASP A 50 0.06 -23.05 14.51
N SER A 51 0.63 -22.10 15.24
CA SER A 51 2.01 -22.04 15.74
C SER A 51 3.06 -21.57 14.74
N ASP A 52 3.30 -20.26 14.72
CA ASP A 52 4.63 -19.71 14.44
C ASP A 52 4.94 -18.69 15.54
N VAL A 53 5.19 -19.19 16.75
CA VAL A 53 6.05 -18.47 17.70
C VAL A 53 7.47 -18.67 17.20
N ILE A 54 7.91 -17.82 16.28
CA ILE A 54 9.31 -17.79 15.86
C ILE A 54 10.12 -17.38 17.10
N SER A 55 11.15 -18.18 17.42
CA SER A 55 12.08 -17.90 18.51
C SER A 55 12.59 -16.46 18.41
N ILE A 56 12.32 -15.66 19.43
CA ILE A 56 12.71 -14.24 19.51
C ILE A 56 14.23 -14.16 19.62
N ASP A 57 14.87 -13.53 18.64
CA ASP A 57 16.29 -13.19 18.70
C ASP A 57 16.45 -11.91 19.53
N THR A 58 16.86 -12.08 20.79
CA THR A 58 17.01 -10.99 21.77
C THR A 58 18.17 -10.05 21.48
N SER A 59 18.91 -10.23 20.38
CA SER A 59 20.03 -9.35 20.02
C SER A 59 19.60 -8.03 19.37
N TYR A 60 18.33 -7.88 18.96
CA TYR A 60 17.77 -6.67 18.38
C TYR A 60 16.67 -6.06 19.29
N CYS A 61 16.91 -4.86 19.83
CA CYS A 61 15.97 -4.16 20.72
C CYS A 61 14.55 -3.99 20.16
N ASP A 62 14.39 -3.91 18.83
CA ASP A 62 13.11 -3.65 18.18
C ASP A 62 12.15 -4.86 18.21
N GLN A 63 12.62 -6.06 18.55
CA GLN A 63 11.82 -7.29 18.52
C GLN A 63 11.14 -7.64 19.85
N ILE A 64 11.49 -6.99 20.96
CA ILE A 64 10.93 -7.31 22.29
C ILE A 64 9.47 -6.83 22.42
N SER A 65 9.08 -5.81 21.64
CA SER A 65 7.71 -5.26 21.63
C SER A 65 6.86 -5.74 20.45
N ASP A 66 7.40 -6.61 19.58
CA ASP A 66 6.64 -7.12 18.45
C ASP A 66 5.78 -8.30 18.89
N SER A 67 4.46 -8.16 18.76
CA SER A 67 3.47 -9.20 19.07
C SER A 67 3.59 -10.49 18.25
N GLY A 68 4.70 -10.75 17.56
CA GLY A 68 4.91 -11.89 16.66
C GLY A 68 4.14 -11.80 15.33
N TYR A 69 3.42 -10.71 15.08
CA TYR A 69 2.57 -10.53 13.90
C TYR A 69 3.17 -9.59 12.84
N HIS A 70 4.50 -9.42 12.82
CA HIS A 70 5.21 -8.49 11.94
C HIS A 70 4.68 -8.47 10.50
N GLN A 71 4.67 -9.63 9.83
CA GLN A 71 4.24 -9.72 8.43
C GLN A 71 2.78 -9.31 8.22
N LEU A 72 1.91 -9.64 9.18
CA LEU A 72 0.49 -9.28 9.11
C LEU A 72 0.30 -7.77 9.28
N LYS A 73 1.05 -7.17 10.21
CA LYS A 73 1.10 -5.72 10.46
C LYS A 73 1.61 -4.95 9.24
N THR A 74 2.71 -5.40 8.63
CA THR A 74 3.25 -4.79 7.41
C THR A 74 2.23 -4.84 6.27
N LYS A 75 1.60 -6.00 6.03
CA LYS A 75 0.53 -6.11 5.02
C LYS A 75 -0.68 -5.21 5.31
N PHE A 76 -1.04 -5.03 6.58
CA PHE A 76 -2.09 -4.09 6.99
C PHE A 76 -1.71 -2.65 6.66
N LEU A 77 -0.48 -2.25 7.00
CA LEU A 77 0.05 -0.93 6.71
C LEU A 77 0.09 -0.66 5.20
N ASP A 78 0.57 -1.61 4.40
CA ASP A 78 0.54 -1.51 2.93
C ASP A 78 -0.88 -1.33 2.39
N CYS A 79 -1.84 -2.10 2.91
CA CYS A 79 -3.25 -1.98 2.54
C CYS A 79 -3.84 -0.61 2.93
N LEU A 80 -3.49 -0.09 4.10
CA LEU A 80 -3.92 1.23 4.57
C LEU A 80 -3.32 2.36 3.72
N ALA A 81 -2.04 2.25 3.35
CA ALA A 81 -1.38 3.18 2.44
C ALA A 81 -2.02 3.13 1.05
N GLU A 82 -2.32 1.94 0.53
CA GLU A 82 -2.99 1.79 -0.75
C GLU A 82 -4.41 2.38 -0.74
N LEU A 83 -5.16 2.20 0.35
CA LEU A 83 -6.48 2.80 0.54
C LEU A 83 -6.41 4.32 0.55
N ALA A 84 -5.45 4.89 1.29
CA ALA A 84 -5.21 6.33 1.33
C ALA A 84 -4.77 6.92 -0.03
N ALA A 85 -4.15 6.08 -0.88
CA ALA A 85 -3.84 6.38 -2.28
C ALA A 85 -5.05 6.20 -3.22
N ASN A 86 -6.19 6.75 -2.82
CA ASN A 86 -7.50 6.63 -3.48
C ASN A 86 -7.64 7.31 -4.86
N LYS A 87 -6.55 7.85 -5.41
CA LYS A 87 -6.49 8.43 -6.77
C LYS A 87 -5.17 8.07 -7.43
N LYS A 88 -5.12 8.14 -8.76
CA LYS A 88 -3.89 7.87 -9.51
C LYS A 88 -2.95 9.07 -9.51
N GLY A 89 -1.65 8.79 -9.35
CA GLY A 89 -0.56 9.76 -9.55
C GLY A 89 0.27 10.02 -8.30
N GLY A 90 1.47 10.58 -8.51
CA GLY A 90 2.47 10.80 -7.46
C GLY A 90 1.97 11.64 -6.28
N LYS A 91 1.05 12.58 -6.49
CA LYS A 91 0.42 13.39 -5.41
C LYS A 91 -0.43 12.55 -4.46
N HIS A 92 -0.86 11.37 -4.88
CA HIS A 92 -1.73 10.50 -4.09
C HIS A 92 -0.99 9.31 -3.50
N VAL A 93 0.32 9.20 -3.73
CA VAL A 93 1.14 8.20 -3.01
C VAL A 93 1.06 8.52 -1.51
N ALA A 94 0.80 7.47 -0.75
CA ALA A 94 0.63 7.53 0.69
C ALA A 94 1.58 6.54 1.37
N CYS A 95 1.80 6.78 2.66
CA CYS A 95 2.57 5.92 3.56
C CYS A 95 1.80 5.82 4.88
N SER A 96 1.98 4.71 5.57
CA SER A 96 1.35 4.41 6.85
C SER A 96 2.42 3.91 7.84
N SER A 97 2.16 4.13 9.12
CA SER A 97 2.99 3.65 10.22
C SER A 97 2.10 3.34 11.42
N MET A 98 2.59 2.53 12.34
CA MET A 98 1.83 2.04 13.48
C MET A 98 2.66 2.08 14.76
N MET A 99 2.01 2.47 15.86
CA MET A 99 2.46 2.24 17.22
C MET A 99 1.39 1.44 17.94
N GLU A 100 1.80 0.29 18.44
CA GLU A 100 0.95 -0.65 19.16
C GLU A 100 1.16 -0.50 20.66
N GLY A 101 0.07 -0.44 21.42
CA GLY A 101 0.03 -0.66 22.86
C GLY A 101 -0.75 -1.93 23.18
N GLU A 102 -0.97 -2.19 24.47
CA GLU A 102 -1.60 -3.45 24.92
C GLU A 102 -3.03 -3.63 24.38
N GLU A 103 -3.84 -2.57 24.44
CA GLU A 103 -5.26 -2.58 24.01
C GLU A 103 -5.60 -1.48 22.99
N ASN A 104 -4.59 -0.79 22.48
CA ASN A 104 -4.78 0.30 21.55
C ASN A 104 -3.73 0.30 20.45
N VAL A 105 -4.11 0.86 19.31
CA VAL A 105 -3.22 1.04 18.18
C VAL A 105 -3.39 2.45 17.62
N THR A 106 -2.26 3.15 17.45
CA THR A 106 -2.21 4.44 16.77
C THR A 106 -1.58 4.23 15.40
N LEU A 107 -2.33 4.61 14.36
CA LEU A 107 -1.93 4.50 12.97
C LEU A 107 -1.72 5.91 12.42
N TRP A 108 -0.51 6.22 11.97
CA TRP A 108 -0.25 7.45 11.24
C TRP A 108 -0.32 7.19 9.75
N ILE A 109 -0.96 8.10 9.02
CA ILE A 109 -0.98 8.05 7.55
C ILE A 109 -0.55 9.40 7.01
N THR A 110 0.19 9.40 5.91
CA THR A 110 0.59 10.61 5.19
C THR A 110 0.38 10.39 3.69
N ARG A 111 0.13 11.47 2.95
CA ARG A 111 -0.05 11.46 1.49
C ARG A 111 0.65 12.68 0.90
N ASN A 112 1.35 12.53 -0.23
CA ASN A 112 2.16 13.61 -0.81
C ASN A 112 1.37 14.91 -1.06
N GLY A 113 0.10 14.80 -1.47
CA GLY A 113 -0.81 15.91 -1.71
C GLY A 113 -1.56 16.38 -0.46
N GLY A 114 -1.27 15.81 0.71
CA GLY A 114 -2.00 16.01 1.96
C GLY A 114 -3.38 15.36 1.97
N PHE A 115 -4.08 15.55 3.08
CA PHE A 115 -5.45 15.11 3.29
C PHE A 115 -6.41 16.30 3.35
N GLN A 116 -7.59 16.12 2.79
CA GLN A 116 -8.71 17.04 2.83
C GLN A 116 -9.64 16.69 4.00
N ILE A 117 -10.58 17.59 4.31
CA ILE A 117 -11.56 17.37 5.38
C ILE A 117 -12.34 16.06 5.17
N VAL A 118 -12.69 15.74 3.92
CA VAL A 118 -13.40 14.50 3.58
C VAL A 118 -12.57 13.25 3.88
N ASP A 119 -11.25 13.31 3.76
CA ASP A 119 -10.34 12.22 4.12
C ASP A 119 -10.34 12.03 5.64
N ASN A 120 -10.25 13.12 6.41
CA ASN A 120 -10.25 13.05 7.89
C ASN A 120 -11.54 12.41 8.43
N ILE A 121 -12.69 12.78 7.87
CA ILE A 121 -14.00 12.18 8.23
C ILE A 121 -14.00 10.68 7.91
N PHE A 122 -13.43 10.29 6.77
CA PHE A 122 -13.33 8.88 6.40
C PHE A 122 -12.44 8.10 7.38
N PHE A 123 -11.26 8.59 7.71
CA PHE A 123 -10.34 7.88 8.61
C PHE A 123 -10.84 7.84 10.07
N GLU A 124 -11.60 8.83 10.52
CA GLU A 124 -12.29 8.77 11.80
C GLU A 124 -13.35 7.64 11.81
N LYS A 125 -14.15 7.52 10.74
CA LYS A 125 -15.10 6.42 10.60
C LYS A 125 -14.40 5.07 10.53
N LEU A 126 -13.35 4.96 9.71
CA LEU A 126 -12.56 3.74 9.55
C LEU A 126 -12.00 3.27 10.90
N SER A 127 -11.45 4.18 11.72
CA SER A 127 -10.97 3.88 13.07
C SER A 127 -12.05 3.21 13.94
N LYS A 128 -13.27 3.76 13.93
CA LYS A 128 -14.41 3.20 14.66
C LYS A 128 -14.86 1.86 14.10
N ARG A 129 -14.81 1.66 12.77
CA ARG A 129 -15.17 0.38 12.15
C ARG A 129 -14.17 -0.72 12.48
N LEU A 130 -12.87 -0.44 12.42
CA LEU A 130 -11.84 -1.41 12.75
C LEU A 130 -11.94 -1.85 14.22
N SER A 131 -12.15 -0.91 15.14
CA SER A 131 -12.43 -1.22 16.54
C SER A 131 -13.72 -2.04 16.71
N GLY A 132 -14.78 -1.66 15.99
CA GLY A 132 -16.05 -2.39 15.98
C GLY A 132 -15.93 -3.84 15.48
N LEU A 133 -15.04 -4.11 14.52
CA LEU A 133 -14.77 -5.48 14.06
C LEU A 133 -14.16 -6.34 15.16
N PHE A 134 -13.29 -5.78 16.01
CA PHE A 134 -12.72 -6.48 17.16
C PHE A 134 -13.80 -6.85 18.20
N HIS A 135 -14.69 -5.91 18.54
CA HIS A 135 -15.79 -6.16 19.49
C HIS A 135 -16.88 -7.08 18.93
N GLY A 136 -17.05 -7.10 17.61
CA GLY A 136 -18.04 -7.91 16.90
C GLY A 136 -17.66 -9.39 16.75
N LYS A 137 -16.69 -9.91 17.52
CA LYS A 137 -16.26 -11.32 17.48
C LYS A 137 -17.40 -12.30 17.75
N ASP A 138 -18.43 -11.91 18.50
CA ASP A 138 -19.47 -12.81 19.02
C ASP A 138 -20.90 -12.58 18.47
N LEU A 139 -21.12 -11.60 17.58
CA LEU A 139 -22.43 -11.29 16.97
C LEU A 139 -22.31 -11.24 15.43
N PRO A 140 -23.40 -11.29 14.63
CA PRO A 140 -23.31 -11.23 13.17
C PRO A 140 -22.69 -9.91 12.70
N ASN A 141 -21.38 -9.94 12.51
CA ASN A 141 -20.50 -8.85 12.10
C ASN A 141 -20.80 -8.32 10.66
N GLN A 142 -21.88 -8.82 10.06
CA GLN A 142 -22.27 -8.57 8.68
C GLN A 142 -22.70 -7.13 8.45
N ILE A 143 -23.36 -6.49 9.42
CA ILE A 143 -23.78 -5.08 9.31
C ILE A 143 -22.55 -4.16 9.36
N VAL A 144 -21.59 -4.42 10.25
CA VAL A 144 -20.36 -3.62 10.37
C VAL A 144 -19.51 -3.78 9.11
N GLU A 145 -19.37 -5.01 8.61
CA GLU A 145 -18.68 -5.27 7.34
C GLU A 145 -19.35 -4.56 6.16
N GLU A 146 -20.67 -4.63 6.02
CA GLU A 146 -21.39 -4.00 4.92
C GLU A 146 -21.25 -2.47 4.95
N VAL A 147 -21.32 -1.86 6.14
CA VAL A 147 -21.12 -0.42 6.31
C VAL A 147 -19.69 -0.03 5.96
N LEU A 148 -18.69 -0.75 6.49
CA LEU A 148 -17.27 -0.52 6.18
C LEU A 148 -17.02 -0.66 4.67
N TRP A 149 -17.59 -1.69 4.04
CA TRP A 149 -17.44 -1.94 2.62
C TRP A 149 -17.98 -0.79 1.77
N ASN A 150 -19.17 -0.29 2.10
CA ASN A 150 -19.76 0.86 1.41
C ASN A 150 -18.94 2.14 1.65
N GLU A 151 -18.45 2.38 2.87
CA GLU A 151 -17.58 3.53 3.17
C GLU A 151 -16.27 3.48 2.35
N MET A 152 -15.64 2.30 2.24
CA MET A 152 -14.44 2.09 1.42
C MET A 152 -14.70 2.28 -0.07
N LEU A 153 -15.81 1.75 -0.60
CA LEU A 153 -16.19 1.93 -2.01
C LEU A 153 -16.43 3.40 -2.37
N ALA A 154 -17.06 4.17 -1.47
CA ALA A 154 -17.29 5.59 -1.66
C ALA A 154 -15.98 6.38 -1.64
N TYR A 155 -15.08 6.06 -0.69
CA TYR A 155 -13.79 6.75 -0.59
C TYR A 155 -12.84 6.46 -1.76
N TYR A 156 -12.92 5.26 -2.33
CA TYR A 156 -12.05 4.78 -3.41
C TYR A 156 -12.64 4.98 -4.82
N GLU A 157 -13.76 5.69 -4.93
CA GLU A 157 -14.54 5.89 -6.16
C GLU A 157 -13.68 6.35 -7.34
N ASP A 158 -12.89 7.41 -7.14
CA ASP A 158 -12.10 8.02 -8.22
C ASP A 158 -11.07 7.04 -8.78
N ARG A 159 -10.40 6.25 -7.93
CA ARG A 159 -9.47 5.21 -8.41
C ARG A 159 -10.19 4.14 -9.23
N LEU A 160 -11.38 3.74 -8.80
CA LEU A 160 -12.18 2.72 -9.49
C LEU A 160 -12.65 3.21 -10.85
N GLU A 161 -13.26 4.38 -10.92
CA GLU A 161 -13.89 4.91 -12.14
C GLU A 161 -12.89 5.51 -13.13
N ASP A 162 -11.84 6.17 -12.65
CA ASP A 162 -10.89 6.85 -13.55
C ASP A 162 -9.77 5.91 -14.03
N THR A 163 -9.50 4.83 -13.28
CA THR A 163 -8.34 3.96 -13.55
C THR A 163 -8.72 2.49 -13.71
N TYR A 164 -9.23 1.84 -12.66
CA TYR A 164 -9.33 0.37 -12.67
C TYR A 164 -10.39 -0.16 -13.62
N ILE A 165 -11.60 0.39 -13.60
CA ILE A 165 -12.71 -0.04 -14.47
C ILE A 165 -12.41 0.28 -15.96
N PRO A 166 -11.91 1.47 -16.34
CA PRO A 166 -11.52 1.73 -17.73
C PRO A 166 -10.42 0.81 -18.25
N ASN A 167 -9.37 0.56 -17.45
CA ASN A 167 -8.29 -0.35 -17.85
C ASN A 167 -8.81 -1.78 -18.04
N LEU A 168 -9.64 -2.27 -17.11
CA LEU A 168 -10.27 -3.56 -17.22
C LEU A 168 -11.13 -3.67 -18.49
N ARG A 169 -11.94 -2.64 -18.80
CA ARG A 169 -12.75 -2.59 -20.04
C ARG A 169 -11.90 -2.74 -21.29
N LEU A 170 -10.76 -2.04 -21.36
CA LEU A 170 -9.85 -2.13 -22.50
C LEU A 170 -9.27 -3.54 -22.62
N SER A 171 -8.78 -4.11 -21.52
CA SER A 171 -8.20 -5.46 -21.52
C SER A 171 -9.22 -6.55 -21.86
N LEU A 172 -10.46 -6.45 -21.35
CA LEU A 172 -11.55 -7.36 -21.69
C LEU A 172 -11.94 -7.28 -23.17
N LYS A 173 -11.93 -6.08 -23.78
CA LYS A 173 -12.18 -5.94 -25.23
C LYS A 173 -11.08 -6.62 -26.05
N SER A 174 -9.82 -6.45 -25.66
CA SER A 174 -8.68 -7.07 -26.33
C SER A 174 -8.64 -8.59 -26.20
N CYS A 175 -9.32 -9.16 -25.21
CA CYS A 175 -9.32 -10.61 -24.92
C CYS A 175 -10.63 -11.32 -25.30
N SER A 176 -11.53 -10.68 -26.06
CA SER A 176 -12.89 -11.20 -26.32
C SER A 176 -12.94 -12.60 -26.93
N THR A 177 -11.95 -12.96 -27.75
CA THR A 177 -11.84 -14.28 -28.39
C THR A 177 -11.57 -15.42 -27.40
N ILE A 178 -11.01 -15.12 -26.22
CA ILE A 178 -10.68 -16.12 -25.20
C ILE A 178 -11.93 -16.65 -24.52
N PHE A 179 -12.97 -15.83 -24.39
CA PHE A 179 -14.21 -16.19 -23.71
C PHE A 179 -15.08 -17.15 -24.53
N ASN A 180 -14.98 -17.09 -25.86
CA ASN A 180 -15.84 -17.83 -26.79
C ASN A 180 -15.25 -19.17 -27.25
N ASN A 181 -14.10 -19.57 -26.72
CA ASN A 181 -13.47 -20.83 -27.13
C ASN A 181 -14.25 -22.03 -26.54
N ALA A 182 -14.99 -22.72 -27.41
CA ALA A 182 -15.86 -23.85 -27.09
C ALA A 182 -15.12 -25.17 -26.82
N ASN A 183 -13.78 -25.15 -26.80
CA ASN A 183 -13.00 -26.32 -26.42
C ASN A 183 -13.31 -26.70 -24.98
N ASN A 184 -13.86 -27.90 -24.79
CA ASN A 184 -14.13 -28.49 -23.50
C ASN A 184 -12.80 -28.92 -22.84
N ASP A 185 -12.03 -27.92 -22.42
CA ASP A 185 -10.77 -28.07 -21.72
C ASP A 185 -10.92 -27.71 -20.24
N LYS A 186 -9.82 -27.86 -19.49
CA LYS A 186 -9.77 -27.55 -18.05
C LYS A 186 -10.09 -26.08 -17.72
N PHE A 187 -10.15 -25.18 -18.72
CA PHE A 187 -10.39 -23.75 -18.54
C PHE A 187 -11.84 -23.34 -18.79
N THR A 188 -12.74 -24.28 -19.12
CA THR A 188 -14.16 -24.00 -19.37
C THR A 188 -14.81 -23.16 -18.26
N THR A 189 -14.57 -23.51 -16.99
CA THR A 189 -15.09 -22.74 -15.83
C THR A 189 -14.48 -21.34 -15.76
N ALA A 190 -13.17 -21.20 -15.93
CA ALA A 190 -12.50 -19.90 -15.92
C ALA A 190 -13.02 -18.96 -17.02
N ARG A 191 -13.27 -19.47 -18.24
CA ARG A 191 -13.87 -18.68 -19.33
C ARG A 191 -15.28 -18.22 -19.01
N LYS A 192 -16.11 -19.08 -18.39
CA LYS A 192 -17.46 -18.71 -17.94
C LYS A 192 -17.42 -17.57 -16.92
N GLU A 193 -16.56 -17.70 -15.90
CA GLU A 193 -16.41 -16.67 -14.87
C GLU A 193 -15.89 -15.34 -15.41
N LEU A 194 -14.94 -15.38 -16.35
CA LEU A 194 -14.45 -14.19 -17.06
C LEU A 194 -15.53 -13.57 -17.95
N SER A 195 -16.37 -14.38 -18.60
CA SER A 195 -17.52 -13.89 -19.37
C SER A 195 -18.55 -13.20 -18.48
N VAL A 196 -18.79 -13.72 -17.26
CA VAL A 196 -19.65 -13.05 -16.26
C VAL A 196 -19.07 -11.67 -15.90
N LEU A 197 -17.77 -11.59 -15.59
CA LEU A 197 -17.11 -10.30 -15.31
C LEU A 197 -17.22 -9.35 -16.51
N GLN A 198 -17.02 -9.86 -17.73
CA GLN A 198 -17.15 -9.08 -18.96
C GLN A 198 -18.55 -8.49 -19.08
N ASN A 199 -19.57 -9.32 -18.98
CA ASN A 199 -20.97 -8.90 -19.08
C ASN A 199 -21.33 -7.86 -18.02
N GLN A 200 -20.92 -8.07 -16.77
CA GLN A 200 -21.15 -7.10 -15.69
C GLN A 200 -20.44 -5.77 -15.95
N THR A 201 -19.21 -5.80 -16.47
CA THR A 201 -18.40 -4.61 -16.75
C THR A 201 -19.02 -3.73 -17.84
N PHE A 202 -19.62 -4.35 -18.87
CA PHE A 202 -20.27 -3.66 -19.99
C PHE A 202 -21.78 -3.44 -19.80
N SER A 203 -22.40 -4.10 -18.83
CA SER A 203 -23.83 -3.92 -18.55
C SER A 203 -24.16 -2.45 -18.22
N ARG A 204 -25.32 -1.99 -18.68
CA ARG A 204 -25.91 -0.73 -18.22
C ARG A 204 -26.39 -0.89 -16.79
N LEU A 205 -26.40 0.20 -16.02
CA LEU A 205 -27.03 0.22 -14.70
C LEU A 205 -28.49 -0.20 -14.84
N LYS A 206 -28.89 -1.21 -14.06
CA LYS A 206 -30.29 -1.64 -13.98
C LYS A 206 -31.09 -0.58 -13.24
N ALA A 207 -32.39 -0.46 -13.56
CA ALA A 207 -33.29 0.43 -12.83
C ALA A 207 -33.27 0.09 -11.32
N GLY A 208 -33.07 1.11 -10.48
CA GLY A 208 -32.97 0.96 -9.02
C GLY A 208 -31.61 0.47 -8.49
N GLN A 209 -30.66 0.07 -9.34
CA GLN A 209 -29.33 -0.35 -8.87
C GLN A 209 -28.49 0.87 -8.49
N ARG A 210 -28.07 0.95 -7.22
CA ARG A 210 -27.12 1.98 -6.77
C ARG A 210 -25.76 1.77 -7.43
N LEU A 211 -25.15 2.86 -7.88
CA LEU A 211 -23.82 2.84 -8.52
C LEU A 211 -22.76 2.19 -7.63
N ILE A 212 -22.81 2.47 -6.32
CA ILE A 212 -21.93 1.86 -5.33
C ILE A 212 -22.07 0.32 -5.26
N GLY A 213 -23.30 -0.19 -5.36
CA GLY A 213 -23.56 -1.64 -5.37
C GLY A 213 -23.01 -2.31 -6.63
N ARG A 214 -23.06 -1.63 -7.78
CA ARG A 214 -22.43 -2.11 -9.02
C ARG A 214 -20.91 -2.20 -8.87
N ARG A 215 -20.27 -1.16 -8.33
CA ARG A 215 -18.81 -1.15 -8.07
C ARG A 215 -18.43 -2.29 -7.13
N GLY A 216 -19.16 -2.43 -6.02
CA GLY A 216 -18.95 -3.51 -5.06
C GLY A 216 -19.03 -4.90 -5.69
N THR A 217 -20.01 -5.12 -6.56
CA THR A 217 -20.16 -6.38 -7.31
C THR A 217 -18.96 -6.65 -8.21
N LEU A 218 -18.53 -5.66 -8.99
CA LEU A 218 -17.39 -5.80 -9.91
C LEU A 218 -16.08 -6.08 -9.17
N VAL A 219 -15.83 -5.33 -8.08
CA VAL A 219 -14.62 -5.49 -7.26
C VAL A 219 -14.59 -6.85 -6.59
N THR A 220 -15.73 -7.29 -6.04
CA THR A 220 -15.84 -8.63 -5.42
C THR A 220 -15.61 -9.72 -6.46
N LYS A 221 -16.20 -9.59 -7.65
CA LYS A 221 -16.00 -10.57 -8.71
C LYS A 221 -14.56 -10.67 -9.19
N ALA A 222 -13.87 -9.52 -9.28
CA ALA A 222 -12.45 -9.48 -9.62
C ALA A 222 -11.58 -10.13 -8.53
N TYR A 223 -11.92 -9.92 -7.26
CA TYR A 223 -11.27 -10.60 -6.14
C TYR A 223 -11.43 -12.12 -6.20
N ASP A 224 -12.64 -12.62 -6.46
CA ASP A 224 -12.88 -14.07 -6.58
C ASP A 224 -12.06 -14.69 -7.72
N LEU A 225 -11.99 -14.00 -8.86
CA LEU A 225 -11.18 -14.42 -10.01
C LEU A 225 -9.69 -14.43 -9.69
N ARG A 226 -9.21 -13.44 -8.93
CA ARG A 226 -7.81 -13.37 -8.47
C ARG A 226 -7.43 -14.57 -7.59
N LYS A 227 -8.36 -15.12 -6.79
CA LYS A 227 -8.09 -16.32 -5.97
C LYS A 227 -8.08 -17.62 -6.77
N SER A 228 -8.54 -17.60 -8.02
CA SER A 228 -8.66 -18.80 -8.84
C SER A 228 -7.34 -19.12 -9.56
N LYS A 229 -6.65 -20.17 -9.09
CA LYS A 229 -5.44 -20.71 -9.74
C LYS A 229 -5.67 -21.08 -11.21
N VAL A 230 -6.89 -21.50 -11.57
CA VAL A 230 -7.25 -21.86 -12.96
C VAL A 230 -7.34 -20.62 -13.85
N VAL A 231 -7.83 -19.49 -13.32
CA VAL A 231 -7.90 -18.21 -14.04
C VAL A 231 -6.49 -17.63 -14.19
N GLU A 232 -5.69 -17.68 -13.12
CA GLU A 232 -4.27 -17.31 -13.17
C GLU A 232 -3.53 -18.13 -14.23
N GLU A 233 -3.73 -19.46 -14.25
CA GLU A 233 -3.10 -20.32 -15.23
C GLU A 233 -3.52 -19.94 -16.65
N LEU A 234 -4.81 -19.73 -16.89
CA LEU A 234 -5.34 -19.35 -18.20
C LEU A 234 -4.73 -18.02 -18.70
N LEU A 235 -4.62 -17.02 -17.83
CA LEU A 235 -4.28 -15.66 -18.24
C LEU A 235 -2.79 -15.32 -18.13
N GLN A 236 -2.08 -15.88 -17.15
CA GLN A 236 -0.75 -15.45 -16.74
C GLN A 236 0.33 -16.52 -16.97
N THR A 237 0.15 -17.73 -16.45
CA THR A 237 1.25 -18.70 -16.33
C THR A 237 1.27 -19.78 -17.41
N SER A 238 0.16 -20.00 -18.13
CA SER A 238 0.11 -20.95 -19.25
C SER A 238 1.06 -20.55 -20.39
N PRO A 239 1.65 -21.53 -21.12
CA PRO A 239 2.42 -21.26 -22.34
C PRO A 239 1.61 -20.54 -23.42
N LYS A 240 0.28 -20.61 -23.37
CA LYS A 240 -0.64 -19.93 -24.31
C LYS A 240 -0.94 -18.48 -23.90
N SER A 241 -0.40 -18.01 -22.77
CA SER A 241 -0.59 -16.63 -22.30
C SER A 241 0.06 -15.63 -23.27
N THR A 242 -0.67 -14.56 -23.59
CA THR A 242 -0.20 -13.46 -24.44
C THR A 242 0.02 -12.21 -23.59
N LYS A 243 0.67 -11.19 -24.16
CA LYS A 243 0.79 -9.88 -23.49
C LYS A 243 -0.58 -9.31 -23.08
N GLN A 244 -1.62 -9.57 -23.87
CA GLN A 244 -2.98 -9.09 -23.61
C GLN A 244 -3.63 -9.86 -22.45
N THR A 245 -3.45 -11.18 -22.36
CA THR A 245 -4.01 -11.98 -21.27
C THR A 245 -3.34 -11.67 -19.94
N ARG A 246 -2.01 -11.48 -19.96
CA ARG A 246 -1.25 -11.05 -18.78
C ARG A 246 -1.69 -9.67 -18.32
N LYS A 247 -1.94 -8.76 -19.26
CA LYS A 247 -2.49 -7.43 -18.92
C LYS A 247 -3.89 -7.52 -18.32
N LEU A 248 -4.75 -8.40 -18.85
CA LEU A 248 -6.07 -8.65 -18.27
C LEU A 248 -5.98 -9.20 -16.84
N TRP A 249 -5.06 -10.15 -16.59
CA TRP A 249 -4.81 -10.65 -15.24
C TRP A 249 -4.42 -9.53 -14.28
N ILE A 250 -3.47 -8.68 -14.69
CA ILE A 250 -3.03 -7.52 -13.90
C ILE A 250 -4.22 -6.59 -13.59
N ASP A 251 -5.09 -6.29 -14.56
CA ASP A 251 -6.24 -5.42 -14.34
C ASP A 251 -7.32 -6.03 -13.44
N ILE A 252 -7.53 -7.35 -13.51
CA ILE A 252 -8.38 -8.09 -12.56
C ILE A 252 -7.80 -7.96 -11.15
N CYS A 253 -6.49 -8.19 -11.01
CA CYS A 253 -5.80 -8.07 -9.73
C CYS A 253 -5.88 -6.66 -9.15
N PHE A 254 -5.71 -5.62 -9.98
CA PHE A 254 -5.88 -4.21 -9.59
C PHE A 254 -7.29 -3.91 -9.11
N LEU A 255 -8.32 -4.31 -9.88
CA LEU A 255 -9.70 -4.06 -9.50
C LEU A 255 -10.07 -4.76 -8.18
N GLY A 256 -9.58 -5.98 -7.96
CA GLY A 256 -9.83 -6.75 -6.74
C GLY A 256 -9.11 -6.24 -5.49
N ARG A 257 -8.14 -5.32 -5.60
CA ARG A 257 -7.32 -4.88 -4.45
C ARG A 257 -8.14 -4.25 -3.33
N LEU A 258 -9.18 -3.49 -3.63
CA LEU A 258 -10.01 -2.89 -2.59
C LEU A 258 -10.69 -3.95 -1.70
N ARG A 259 -11.07 -5.11 -2.27
CA ARG A 259 -11.58 -6.24 -1.48
C ARG A 259 -10.48 -6.90 -0.67
N VAL A 260 -9.25 -7.01 -1.20
CA VAL A 260 -8.08 -7.49 -0.43
C VAL A 260 -7.84 -6.62 0.81
N ILE A 261 -7.90 -5.30 0.66
CA ILE A 261 -7.77 -4.34 1.78
C ILE A 261 -8.83 -4.63 2.85
N LEU A 262 -10.10 -4.81 2.46
CA LEU A 262 -11.17 -5.14 3.40
C LEU A 262 -10.90 -6.46 4.15
N GLU A 263 -10.53 -7.53 3.45
CA GLU A 263 -10.24 -8.82 4.10
C GLU A 263 -9.04 -8.72 5.03
N LYS A 264 -8.00 -7.95 4.66
CA LYS A 264 -6.83 -7.73 5.52
C LYS A 264 -7.19 -6.93 6.77
N PHE A 265 -8.02 -5.91 6.63
CA PHE A 265 -8.53 -5.13 7.77
C PHE A 265 -9.32 -6.01 8.74
N LYS A 266 -10.19 -6.89 8.22
CA LYS A 266 -10.92 -7.87 9.04
C LYS A 266 -9.98 -8.82 9.76
N GLU A 267 -9.06 -9.43 9.03
CA GLU A 267 -8.11 -10.39 9.60
C GLU A 267 -7.31 -9.77 10.74
N VAL A 268 -6.74 -8.58 10.54
CA VAL A 268 -5.93 -7.90 11.55
C VAL A 268 -6.77 -7.47 12.74
N SER A 269 -7.94 -6.85 12.49
CA SER A 269 -8.83 -6.39 13.57
C SER A 269 -9.37 -7.54 14.42
N LEU A 270 -9.48 -8.75 13.87
CA LEU A 270 -9.91 -9.92 14.64
C LEU A 270 -8.74 -10.61 15.36
N LYS A 271 -7.53 -10.60 14.79
CA LYS A 271 -6.36 -11.29 15.36
C LYS A 271 -5.65 -10.48 16.44
N LEU A 272 -5.53 -9.16 16.29
CA LEU A 272 -4.72 -8.34 17.18
C LEU A 272 -5.55 -7.74 18.33
N PRO A 273 -5.20 -8.01 19.62
CA PRO A 273 -5.84 -7.39 20.78
C PRO A 273 -5.77 -5.86 20.79
N SER A 274 -4.68 -5.29 20.28
CA SER A 274 -4.46 -3.84 20.19
C SER A 274 -5.49 -3.12 19.32
N PHE A 275 -6.22 -3.84 18.45
CA PHE A 275 -7.31 -3.28 17.64
C PHE A 275 -8.61 -3.11 18.42
N ASN A 276 -8.62 -3.39 19.73
CA ASN A 276 -9.71 -3.01 20.63
C ASN A 276 -9.99 -1.49 20.58
N ASN A 277 -8.95 -0.66 20.47
CA ASN A 277 -9.08 0.77 20.30
C ASN A 277 -8.14 1.30 19.21
N VAL A 278 -8.69 1.51 18.01
CA VAL A 278 -7.95 2.00 16.85
C VAL A 278 -8.09 3.51 16.73
N THR A 279 -6.96 4.20 16.57
CA THR A 279 -6.91 5.63 16.21
C THR A 279 -6.09 5.82 14.94
N ILE A 280 -6.71 6.34 13.88
CA ILE A 280 -6.02 6.73 12.65
C ILE A 280 -5.82 8.25 12.65
N ILE A 281 -4.57 8.68 12.51
CA ILE A 281 -4.15 10.08 12.49
C ILE A 281 -3.60 10.43 11.10
N PRO A 282 -4.39 11.13 10.27
CA PRO A 282 -3.88 11.77 9.07
C PRO A 282 -2.86 12.85 9.45
N VAL A 283 -1.59 12.60 9.14
CA VAL A 283 -0.51 13.55 9.33
C VAL A 283 -0.60 14.56 8.20
N THR A 284 -0.96 15.79 8.54
CA THR A 284 -0.84 16.91 7.64
C THR A 284 0.64 17.16 7.42
N GLY A 285 1.15 16.81 6.24
CA GLY A 285 2.38 17.45 5.78
C GLY A 285 2.08 18.94 5.73
N ASP A 286 2.78 19.75 6.52
CA ASP A 286 3.07 21.14 6.13
C ASP A 286 3.34 21.07 4.64
N ARG A 287 2.55 21.75 3.80
CA ARG A 287 2.74 21.76 2.35
C ARG A 287 4.23 21.97 2.12
N ILE A 288 4.98 20.89 1.85
CA ILE A 288 6.44 20.94 1.90
C ILE A 288 6.78 22.07 0.95
N PRO A 289 7.32 23.20 1.43
CA PRO A 289 7.53 24.33 0.56
C PRO A 289 8.39 23.79 -0.57
N GLN A 290 7.90 23.88 -1.81
CA GLN A 290 8.69 23.55 -3.01
C GLN A 290 9.95 24.42 -3.11
N LYS A 291 10.11 25.40 -2.21
CA LYS A 291 11.36 26.09 -1.98
C LYS A 291 12.34 25.11 -1.35
N ALA A 292 13.42 24.84 -2.10
CA ALA A 292 14.66 24.28 -1.57
C ALA A 292 14.88 24.80 -0.14
N LEU A 293 15.15 23.88 0.80
CA LEU A 293 15.55 24.23 2.16
C LEU A 293 16.60 25.34 2.05
N LYS A 294 16.25 26.57 2.48
CA LYS A 294 17.09 27.76 2.27
C LYS A 294 18.50 27.58 2.87
N ASP A 295 18.64 26.65 3.81
CA ASP A 295 19.89 26.33 4.54
C ASP A 295 20.26 24.83 4.48
N ALA A 296 19.95 24.12 3.39
CA ALA A 296 20.25 22.69 3.28
C ALA A 296 21.77 22.40 3.36
N LEU A 297 22.19 21.50 4.26
CA LEU A 297 23.60 21.08 4.38
C LEU A 297 24.03 20.29 3.15
N GLN A 298 25.12 20.70 2.49
CA GLN A 298 25.72 19.95 1.39
C GLN A 298 26.31 18.63 1.90
N LEU A 299 26.49 17.65 1.00
CA LEU A 299 27.07 16.34 1.34
C LEU A 299 28.35 16.42 2.17
N ARG A 300 29.22 17.40 1.88
CA ARG A 300 30.45 17.62 2.66
C ARG A 300 30.17 17.98 4.11
N GLU A 301 29.23 18.89 4.31
CA GLU A 301 28.86 19.38 5.64
C GLU A 301 28.16 18.26 6.41
N THR A 302 27.30 17.46 5.74
CA THR A 302 26.66 16.28 6.33
C THR A 302 27.67 15.22 6.78
N LEU A 303 28.67 14.90 5.95
CA LEU A 303 29.71 13.95 6.33
C LEU A 303 30.60 14.49 7.44
N ASN A 304 30.91 15.80 7.43
CA ASN A 304 31.66 16.43 8.50
C ASN A 304 30.93 16.36 9.86
N LEU A 305 29.60 16.40 9.88
CA LEU A 305 28.82 16.19 11.12
C LEU A 305 28.93 14.77 11.67
N LEU A 306 29.43 13.82 10.88
CA LEU A 306 29.73 12.45 11.29
C LEU A 306 31.23 12.24 11.49
N ASP A 307 32.03 13.32 11.49
CA ASP A 307 33.49 13.29 11.51
C ASP A 307 34.11 12.51 10.34
N LEU A 308 33.43 12.49 9.20
CA LEU A 308 33.86 11.76 8.00
C LEU A 308 34.39 12.69 6.90
N PRO A 309 35.57 12.39 6.30
CA PRO A 309 36.11 13.20 5.21
C PRO A 309 35.34 12.95 3.90
N THR A 310 35.16 13.98 3.06
CA THR A 310 34.55 13.82 1.73
C THR A 310 35.57 13.33 0.69
N ASN A 311 36.03 12.09 0.83
CA ASN A 311 36.95 11.42 -0.11
C ASN A 311 36.30 10.17 -0.73
N THR A 312 36.99 9.59 -1.72
CA THR A 312 36.48 8.42 -2.47
C THR A 312 36.18 7.23 -1.56
N LEU A 313 37.13 6.88 -0.67
CA LEU A 313 36.98 5.76 0.26
C LEU A 313 35.74 5.90 1.15
N THR A 314 35.50 7.11 1.68
CA THR A 314 34.35 7.39 2.53
C THR A 314 33.05 7.27 1.76
N VAL A 315 32.99 7.80 0.53
CA VAL A 315 31.78 7.69 -0.32
C VAL A 315 31.48 6.24 -0.68
N GLU A 316 32.50 5.46 -1.02
CA GLU A 316 32.36 4.04 -1.31
C GLU A 316 31.86 3.25 -0.10
N THR A 317 32.36 3.58 1.09
CA THR A 317 31.99 2.90 2.34
C THR A 317 30.60 3.29 2.83
N VAL A 318 30.26 4.58 2.80
CA VAL A 318 29.02 5.11 3.37
C VAL A 318 27.83 4.93 2.43
N ILE A 319 28.03 5.10 1.13
CA ILE A 319 26.95 5.11 0.12
C ILE A 319 26.99 3.81 -0.70
N GLY A 320 28.15 3.44 -1.23
CA GLY A 320 28.33 2.16 -1.90
C GLY A 320 29.47 2.15 -2.93
N PRO A 321 29.98 0.96 -3.29
CA PRO A 321 31.23 0.81 -4.07
C PRO A 321 31.16 1.35 -5.50
N SER A 322 29.98 1.60 -6.05
CA SER A 322 29.78 2.16 -7.40
C SER A 322 29.68 3.70 -7.43
N TRP A 323 29.93 4.36 -6.30
CA TRP A 323 29.74 5.80 -6.13
C TRP A 323 31.05 6.58 -6.18
N THR A 324 31.08 7.61 -7.03
CA THR A 324 32.15 8.61 -7.01
C THR A 324 31.71 9.83 -6.20
N VAL A 325 32.66 10.58 -5.64
CA VAL A 325 32.39 11.83 -4.91
C VAL A 325 31.56 12.81 -5.75
N ALA A 326 31.84 12.92 -7.05
CA ALA A 326 31.09 13.78 -7.96
C ALA A 326 29.64 13.29 -8.17
N LYS A 327 29.44 11.99 -8.35
CA LYS A 327 28.11 11.38 -8.47
C LYS A 327 27.31 11.59 -7.18
N ALA A 328 27.91 11.30 -6.02
CA ALA A 328 27.28 11.46 -4.71
C ALA A 328 26.85 12.91 -4.46
N LYS A 329 27.72 13.90 -4.71
CA LYS A 329 27.37 15.33 -4.59
C LYS A 329 26.20 15.73 -5.49
N ARG A 330 26.18 15.21 -6.73
CA ARG A 330 25.13 15.53 -7.71
C ARG A 330 23.78 14.94 -7.29
N GLU A 331 23.74 13.65 -6.95
CA GLU A 331 22.49 12.98 -6.57
C GLU A 331 21.98 13.49 -5.20
N TYR A 332 22.86 13.74 -4.24
CA TYR A 332 22.48 14.38 -2.98
C TYR A 332 21.83 15.76 -3.18
N ARG A 333 22.40 16.60 -4.06
CA ARG A 333 21.78 17.89 -4.44
C ARG A 333 20.44 17.72 -5.16
N LYS A 334 20.24 16.62 -5.89
CA LYS A 334 18.92 16.33 -6.49
C LYS A 334 17.90 16.01 -5.41
N LEU A 335 18.24 15.18 -4.41
CA LEU A 335 17.35 14.87 -3.28
C LEU A 335 16.91 16.13 -2.54
N GLN A 336 17.83 17.09 -2.32
CA GLN A 336 17.52 18.37 -1.69
C GLN A 336 16.61 19.29 -2.50
N LYS A 337 16.58 19.12 -3.83
CA LYS A 337 15.76 19.89 -4.76
C LYS A 337 14.44 19.20 -5.09
N GLN A 338 14.34 17.90 -4.84
CA GLN A 338 13.11 17.15 -5.02
C GLN A 338 12.12 17.61 -3.94
N ALA A 339 10.86 17.80 -4.34
CA ALA A 339 9.79 17.80 -3.35
C ALA A 339 9.87 16.46 -2.61
N LEU A 340 9.80 16.49 -1.27
CA LEU A 340 9.80 15.31 -0.40
C LEU A 340 8.51 14.51 -0.67
N ASN A 341 8.47 13.86 -1.83
CA ASN A 341 7.40 13.01 -2.27
C ASN A 341 7.83 11.58 -1.97
N ILE A 342 7.00 10.84 -1.27
CA ILE A 342 7.10 9.39 -1.20
C ILE A 342 6.88 8.87 -2.62
N HIS A 343 7.88 8.21 -3.19
CA HIS A 343 7.75 7.56 -4.50
C HIS A 343 7.62 6.05 -4.27
N ALA A 344 6.39 5.57 -4.25
CA ALA A 344 6.07 4.15 -4.26
C ALA A 344 5.33 3.85 -5.56
N GLU A 345 6.08 3.55 -6.63
CA GLU A 345 5.50 2.93 -7.82
C GLU A 345 5.51 1.42 -7.63
N ILE A 346 4.35 0.84 -7.33
CA ILE A 346 4.14 -0.61 -7.46
C ILE A 346 4.02 -0.90 -8.95
N LYS A 347 5.08 -1.42 -9.56
CA LYS A 347 5.12 -1.85 -10.96
C LYS A 347 4.39 -3.16 -11.19
#